data_AF-A0A2P1DUZ9-F1
#
_entry.id   AF-A0A2P1DUZ9-F1
#
_cell.length_a   1.000
_cell.length_b   1.000
_cell.length_c   1.000
_cell.angle_alpha   90.00
_cell.angle_beta   90.00
_cell.angle_gamma   90.00
#
_symmetry.space_group_name_H-M   'P 1'
#
loop_
_entity.id
_entity.type
_entity.pdbx_description
1 polymer ?
#
loop_
_entity_poly.entity_id
_entity_poly.type
_entity_poly.pdbx_seq_one_letter_code
_entity_poly.pdbx_strand_id
1 'polypeptide(L)'
;MEQMFRQSEKPSEDHRCSWHSKASPNCTSFSSSDTTGKWCIFVPPAEVDAAWDKIKGALEENQLRCAKVSTALRSMGRDTHVICVYTQDWADTQDLMRSRNVLRSLGFKDEIGYKRDIDTRNGGLRPRRVVLSGLAHMPAPCFDQALRRCYRRPPICRRPVC
;
A
#
# COMPACT_ATOMS: atom_id res chain seq x y z
N MET A 1 -2.20 27.22 18.92
CA MET A 1 -3.47 27.77 18.43
C MET A 1 -3.11 28.48 17.13
N GLU A 2 -3.37 28.01 15.92
CA GLU A 2 -4.18 26.96 15.32
C GLU A 2 -3.33 26.32 14.21
N GLN A 3 -3.04 25.03 14.29
CA GLN A 3 -2.54 24.33 13.11
C GLN A 3 -3.76 24.03 12.26
N MET A 4 -3.92 24.87 11.24
CA MET A 4 -5.06 24.94 10.34
C MET A 4 -5.54 23.55 9.91
N PHE A 5 -6.59 23.08 10.58
CA PHE A 5 -7.48 22.02 10.12
C PHE A 5 -8.28 22.56 8.94
N ARG A 6 -7.66 22.61 7.75
CA ARG A 6 -8.33 22.85 6.46
C ARG A 6 -7.44 22.19 5.42
N GLN A 7 -7.87 21.19 4.66
CA GLN A 7 -9.22 20.94 4.18
C GLN A 7 -9.48 19.42 4.17
N SER A 8 -10.69 19.01 4.54
CA SER A 8 -11.19 17.72 4.09
C SER A 8 -11.57 17.89 2.61
N GLU A 9 -10.58 18.01 1.73
CA GLU A 9 -10.79 17.87 0.30
C GLU A 9 -11.01 16.37 0.07
N LYS A 10 -12.19 16.02 -0.42
CA LYS A 10 -12.51 14.65 -0.76
C LYS A 10 -11.58 14.20 -1.88
N PRO A 11 -10.85 13.08 -1.74
CA PRO A 11 -10.00 12.59 -2.83
C PRO A 11 -10.78 12.36 -4.13
N SER A 12 -12.08 12.08 -4.08
CA SER A 12 -12.97 11.96 -5.25
C SER A 12 -13.18 13.27 -6.04
N GLU A 13 -13.02 14.43 -5.39
CA GLU A 13 -13.32 15.76 -5.96
C GLU A 13 -12.05 16.64 -6.11
N ASP A 14 -10.90 16.21 -5.59
CA ASP A 14 -9.67 16.99 -5.69
C ASP A 14 -8.99 16.86 -7.07
N HIS A 15 -8.99 17.98 -7.80
CA HIS A 15 -8.30 18.13 -9.09
C HIS A 15 -6.99 18.93 -9.01
N ARG A 16 -6.60 19.43 -7.84
CA ARG A 16 -5.43 20.31 -7.66
C ARG A 16 -4.16 19.51 -7.41
N CYS A 17 -4.27 18.43 -6.65
CA CYS A 17 -3.17 17.55 -6.29
C CYS A 17 -3.42 16.16 -6.84
N SER A 18 -2.37 15.39 -7.16
CA SER A 18 -2.51 14.02 -7.68
C SER A 18 -2.57 12.93 -6.60
N TRP A 19 -2.20 13.30 -5.36
CA TRP A 19 -2.15 12.41 -4.20
C TRP A 19 -2.46 13.19 -2.92
N HIS A 20 -3.31 12.63 -2.07
CA HIS A 20 -3.33 12.99 -0.65
C HIS A 20 -2.42 12.05 0.12
N SER A 21 -1.75 12.57 1.14
CA SER A 21 -0.87 11.80 2.01
C SER A 21 -1.25 12.07 3.46
N LYS A 22 -1.31 11.02 4.29
CA LYS A 22 -1.47 11.14 5.74
C LYS A 22 -0.51 10.19 6.42
N ALA A 23 0.17 10.68 7.45
CA ALA A 23 1.00 9.88 8.33
C ALA A 23 0.37 9.84 9.73
N SER A 24 0.63 8.76 10.44
CA SER A 24 0.36 8.63 11.87
C SER A 24 1.15 9.70 12.65
N PRO A 25 0.64 10.21 13.78
CA PRO A 25 1.37 11.13 14.65
C PRO A 25 2.75 10.63 15.09
N ASN A 26 2.91 9.30 15.23
CA ASN A 26 4.18 8.67 15.58
C ASN A 26 5.14 8.47 14.40
N CYS A 27 4.70 8.79 13.19
CA CYS A 27 5.53 8.72 11.98
C CYS A 27 5.97 10.13 11.60
N THR A 28 7.17 10.51 12.06
CA THR A 28 7.72 11.87 11.85
C THR A 28 8.15 12.12 10.41
N SER A 29 8.59 11.09 9.68
CA SER A 29 8.84 11.16 8.24
C SER A 29 8.83 9.77 7.61
N PHE A 30 8.29 9.65 6.40
CA PHE A 30 8.37 8.43 5.59
C PHE A 30 9.08 8.74 4.27
N SER A 31 10.18 8.04 4.01
CA SER A 31 10.87 8.02 2.72
C SER A 31 10.83 6.62 2.14
N SER A 32 10.55 6.51 0.85
CA SER A 32 10.64 5.23 0.14
C SER A 32 12.10 4.80 0.04
N SER A 33 12.43 3.67 0.63
CA SER A 33 13.75 3.04 0.57
C SER A 33 13.64 1.61 -0.01
N ASP A 34 14.78 0.96 -0.21
CA ASP A 34 14.83 -0.40 -0.76
C ASP A 34 14.24 -1.47 0.19
N THR A 35 14.06 -1.12 1.47
CA THR A 35 13.40 -1.97 2.49
C THR A 35 11.91 -1.68 2.61
N THR A 36 11.42 -0.54 2.12
CA THR A 36 10.00 -0.21 2.23
C THR A 36 9.13 -0.98 1.24
N GLY A 37 7.84 -1.06 1.53
CA GLY A 37 6.84 -1.51 0.57
C GLY A 37 5.48 -0.86 0.82
N LYS A 38 4.50 -1.25 0.00
CA LYS A 38 3.13 -0.74 0.08
C LYS A 38 2.09 -1.78 -0.25
N TRP A 39 0.99 -1.73 0.50
CA TRP A 39 -0.28 -2.34 0.16
C TRP A 39 -1.03 -1.43 -0.80
N CYS A 40 -1.46 -1.96 -1.95
CA CYS A 40 -2.30 -1.27 -2.93
C CYS A 40 -3.73 -1.80 -2.84
N ILE A 41 -4.65 -0.91 -2.54
CA ILE A 41 -6.09 -1.15 -2.46
C ILE A 41 -6.74 -0.37 -3.59
N PHE A 42 -7.56 -1.03 -4.40
CA PHE A 42 -8.31 -0.38 -5.48
C PHE A 42 -9.75 -0.21 -5.02
N VAL A 43 -10.27 1.01 -5.12
CA VAL A 43 -11.60 1.38 -4.61
C VAL A 43 -12.33 2.15 -5.71
N PRO A 44 -13.64 1.92 -5.93
CA PRO A 44 -14.40 2.72 -6.88
C PRO A 44 -14.49 4.19 -6.43
N PRO A 45 -14.64 5.15 -7.36
CA PRO A 45 -14.74 6.58 -7.04
C PRO A 45 -15.84 6.93 -6.04
N ALA A 46 -16.96 6.19 -6.05
CA ALA A 46 -18.07 6.42 -5.12
C ALA A 46 -17.72 6.08 -3.66
N GLU A 47 -16.73 5.21 -3.42
CA GLU A 47 -16.38 4.72 -2.08
C GLU A 47 -15.02 5.24 -1.60
N VAL A 48 -14.24 5.89 -2.46
CA VAL A 48 -12.86 6.30 -2.13
C VAL A 48 -12.78 7.22 -0.91
N ASP A 49 -13.74 8.13 -0.74
CA ASP A 49 -13.74 9.07 0.37
C ASP A 49 -13.97 8.35 1.70
N ALA A 50 -15.01 7.49 1.75
CA ALA A 50 -15.31 6.69 2.93
C ALA A 50 -14.19 5.69 3.26
N ALA A 51 -13.57 5.10 2.23
CA ALA A 51 -12.41 4.24 2.39
C ALA A 51 -11.20 5.02 2.94
N TRP A 52 -10.96 6.23 2.44
CA TRP A 52 -9.89 7.09 2.92
C TRP A 52 -10.10 7.54 4.37
N ASP A 53 -11.34 7.86 4.76
CA ASP A 53 -11.68 8.21 6.14
C ASP A 53 -11.38 7.07 7.12
N LYS A 54 -11.70 5.83 6.77
CA LYS A 54 -11.33 4.65 7.57
C LYS A 54 -9.83 4.51 7.77
N ILE A 55 -9.06 4.72 6.69
CA ILE A 55 -7.59 4.66 6.74
C ILE A 55 -7.03 5.79 7.61
N LYS A 56 -7.58 7.01 7.51
CA LYS A 56 -7.20 8.13 8.38
C LYS A 56 -7.43 7.79 9.86
N GLY A 57 -8.57 7.21 10.22
CA GLY A 57 -8.83 6.76 11.58
C GLY A 57 -7.77 5.77 12.10
N ALA A 58 -7.44 4.76 11.29
CA ALA A 58 -6.39 3.79 11.66
C ALA A 58 -4.98 4.40 11.73
N LEU A 59 -4.69 5.47 10.98
CA LEU A 59 -3.44 6.23 11.09
C LEU A 59 -3.41 7.05 12.38
N GLU A 60 -4.53 7.66 12.77
CA GLU A 60 -4.67 8.45 14.00
C GLU A 60 -4.55 7.55 15.25
N GLU A 61 -5.10 6.34 15.19
CA GLU A 61 -4.92 5.30 16.21
C GLU A 61 -3.52 4.66 16.22
N ASN A 62 -2.62 5.08 15.33
CA ASN A 62 -1.26 4.52 15.18
C ASN A 62 -1.24 3.02 14.84
N GLN A 63 -2.33 2.51 14.27
CA GLN A 63 -2.42 1.14 13.79
C GLN A 63 -1.65 0.98 12.46
N LEU A 64 -1.70 2.02 11.63
CA LEU A 64 -0.96 2.18 10.37
C LEU A 64 0.06 3.31 10.48
N ARG A 65 1.11 3.29 9.64
CA ARG A 65 2.19 4.29 9.66
C ARG A 65 1.94 5.47 8.74
N CYS A 66 1.77 5.21 7.45
CA CYS A 66 1.45 6.25 6.48
C CYS A 66 0.72 5.67 5.27
N ALA A 67 -0.11 6.50 4.65
CA ALA A 67 -0.86 6.14 3.48
C ALA A 67 -0.97 7.30 2.50
N LYS A 68 -1.21 6.94 1.23
CA LYS A 68 -1.51 7.87 0.15
C LYS A 68 -2.73 7.41 -0.62
N VAL A 69 -3.58 8.33 -1.04
CA VAL A 69 -4.74 8.04 -1.90
C VAL A 69 -4.65 8.86 -3.18
N SER A 70 -4.95 8.24 -4.31
CA SER A 70 -5.05 8.95 -5.58
C SER A 70 -6.28 9.83 -5.57
N THR A 71 -6.13 11.05 -6.06
CA THR A 71 -7.22 12.02 -6.18
C THR A 71 -7.94 11.89 -7.53
N ALA A 72 -9.00 12.68 -7.72
CA ALA A 72 -9.73 12.82 -8.98
C ALA A 72 -8.80 13.13 -10.15
N LEU A 73 -7.83 14.03 -9.96
CA LEU A 73 -6.82 14.37 -10.98
C LEU A 73 -6.07 13.13 -11.49
N ARG A 74 -5.69 12.24 -10.57
CA ARG A 74 -4.94 11.02 -10.91
C ARG A 74 -5.84 9.89 -11.39
N SER A 75 -7.11 9.87 -10.98
CA SER A 75 -8.10 8.91 -11.45
C SER A 75 -8.81 9.34 -12.72
N MET A 76 -8.49 10.51 -13.31
CA MET A 76 -9.09 10.93 -14.57
C MET A 76 -8.87 9.86 -15.67
N GLY A 77 -9.98 9.39 -16.25
CA GLY A 77 -9.98 8.30 -17.23
C GLY A 77 -9.79 6.90 -16.64
N ARG A 78 -9.94 6.72 -15.33
CA ARG A 78 -9.92 5.42 -14.64
C ARG A 78 -11.17 5.24 -13.79
N ASP A 79 -11.72 4.03 -13.82
CA ASP A 79 -12.90 3.66 -13.02
C ASP A 79 -12.56 3.30 -11.56
N THR A 80 -11.31 3.53 -11.13
CA THR A 80 -10.83 3.13 -9.80
C THR A 80 -9.78 4.09 -9.26
N HIS A 81 -9.91 4.44 -7.97
CA HIS A 81 -8.85 5.06 -7.18
C HIS A 81 -7.95 3.99 -6.56
N VAL A 82 -6.72 4.38 -6.21
CA VAL A 82 -5.76 3.54 -5.50
C VAL A 82 -5.40 4.18 -4.17
N ILE A 83 -5.49 3.39 -3.10
CA ILE A 83 -4.95 3.71 -1.77
C ILE A 83 -3.69 2.86 -1.57
N CYS A 84 -2.58 3.52 -1.26
CA CYS A 84 -1.30 2.93 -0.96
C CYS A 84 -0.99 3.07 0.53
N VAL A 85 -0.92 1.97 1.27
CA VAL A 85 -0.51 1.97 2.69
C VAL A 85 0.89 1.43 2.80
N TYR A 86 1.79 2.22 3.38
CA TYR A 86 3.21 1.90 3.38
C TYR A 86 3.64 1.22 4.68
N THR A 87 4.63 0.34 4.54
CA THR A 87 5.32 -0.34 5.63
C THR A 87 6.81 -0.03 5.56
N GLN A 88 7.47 -0.02 6.73
CA GLN A 88 8.87 0.39 6.85
C GLN A 88 9.83 -0.68 6.32
N ASP A 89 9.51 -1.95 6.58
CA ASP A 89 10.32 -3.08 6.15
C ASP A 89 9.43 -4.19 5.57
N TRP A 90 9.68 -4.59 4.33
CA TRP A 90 9.00 -5.73 3.70
C TRP A 90 9.48 -7.08 4.25
N ALA A 91 10.62 -7.13 4.94
CA ALA A 91 11.10 -8.33 5.62
C ALA A 91 10.47 -8.51 7.01
N ASP A 92 9.89 -7.44 7.59
CA ASP A 92 9.13 -7.52 8.83
C ASP A 92 7.74 -8.09 8.59
N THR A 93 7.68 -9.42 8.62
CA THR A 93 6.42 -10.15 8.46
C THR A 93 5.39 -9.85 9.55
N GLN A 94 5.80 -9.44 10.75
CA GLN A 94 4.87 -9.09 11.82
C GLN A 94 4.17 -7.77 11.50
N ASP A 95 4.91 -6.75 11.07
CA ASP A 95 4.35 -5.46 10.61
C ASP A 95 3.46 -5.65 9.37
N LEU A 96 3.85 -6.51 8.43
CA LEU A 96 3.02 -6.86 7.27
C LEU A 96 1.71 -7.52 7.67
N MET A 97 1.74 -8.49 8.58
CA MET A 97 0.53 -9.20 9.01
C MET A 97 -0.37 -8.30 9.87
N ARG A 98 0.22 -7.47 10.73
CA ARG A 98 -0.49 -6.47 11.53
C ARG A 98 -1.19 -5.47 10.62
N SER A 99 -0.47 -4.83 9.70
CA SER A 99 -1.04 -3.86 8.75
C SER A 99 -2.14 -4.48 7.90
N ARG A 100 -1.94 -5.71 7.40
CA ARG A 100 -2.97 -6.47 6.69
C ARG A 100 -4.21 -6.73 7.55
N ASN A 101 -4.06 -7.14 8.79
CA ASN A 101 -5.19 -7.44 9.68
C ASN A 101 -6.02 -6.19 9.97
N VAL A 102 -5.35 -5.05 10.18
CA VAL A 102 -6.01 -3.74 10.32
C VAL A 102 -6.78 -3.40 9.04
N LEU A 103 -6.19 -3.57 7.85
CA LEU A 103 -6.92 -3.32 6.60
C LEU A 103 -8.16 -4.21 6.45
N ARG A 104 -8.08 -5.49 6.85
CA ARG A 104 -9.23 -6.39 6.80
C ARG A 104 -10.30 -6.03 7.83
N SER A 105 -9.94 -5.58 9.03
CA SER A 105 -10.91 -5.16 10.05
C SER A 105 -11.67 -3.89 9.63
N LEU A 106 -11.02 -2.99 8.87
CA LEU A 106 -11.67 -1.81 8.26
C LEU A 106 -12.63 -2.16 7.10
N GLY A 107 -12.66 -3.41 6.67
CA GLY A 107 -13.56 -3.91 5.63
C GLY A 107 -12.94 -4.06 4.25
N PHE A 108 -11.62 -3.84 4.09
CA PHE A 108 -10.92 -4.12 2.83
C PHE A 108 -10.69 -5.63 2.71
N LYS A 109 -11.72 -6.35 2.27
CA LYS A 109 -11.75 -7.82 2.17
C LYS A 109 -11.30 -8.34 0.81
N ASP A 110 -11.33 -7.49 -0.21
CA ASP A 110 -10.90 -7.81 -1.58
C ASP A 110 -9.37 -7.97 -1.69
N GLU A 111 -8.90 -8.36 -2.87
CA GLU A 111 -7.47 -8.56 -3.16
C GLU A 111 -6.63 -7.28 -2.95
N ILE A 112 -6.08 -7.14 -1.74
CA ILE A 112 -5.04 -6.16 -1.46
C ILE A 112 -3.68 -6.71 -1.95
N GLY A 113 -3.05 -6.00 -2.88
CA GLY A 113 -1.76 -6.39 -3.44
C GLY A 113 -0.61 -5.74 -2.69
N TYR A 114 0.43 -6.50 -2.33
CA TYR A 114 1.66 -5.91 -1.76
C TYR A 114 2.73 -5.69 -2.85
N LYS A 115 3.46 -4.57 -2.79
CA LYS A 115 4.59 -4.27 -3.69
C LYS A 115 5.74 -3.67 -2.91
N ARG A 116 6.97 -4.14 -3.17
CA ARG A 116 8.19 -3.55 -2.59
C ARG A 116 8.62 -2.32 -3.37
N ASP A 117 9.20 -1.35 -2.69
CA ASP A 117 9.66 -0.11 -3.33
C ASP A 117 10.92 -0.35 -4.17
N ILE A 118 11.78 -1.30 -3.78
CA ILE A 118 12.93 -1.74 -4.58
C ILE A 118 12.52 -2.28 -5.97
N ASP A 119 11.38 -2.97 -6.07
CA ASP A 119 10.87 -3.49 -7.35
C ASP A 119 10.41 -2.33 -8.25
N THR A 120 9.90 -1.24 -7.65
CA THR A 120 9.49 -0.03 -8.36
C THR A 120 10.70 0.79 -8.82
N ARG A 121 11.78 0.82 -8.02
CA ARG A 121 12.99 1.62 -8.28
C ARG A 121 13.85 1.06 -9.41
N ASN A 122 13.97 -0.25 -9.50
CA ASN A 122 14.86 -0.91 -10.48
C ASN A 122 14.27 -1.04 -11.89
N GLY A 123 13.19 -0.31 -12.21
CA GLY A 123 12.51 -0.42 -13.52
C GLY A 123 11.97 -1.84 -13.82
N GLY A 124 11.92 -2.70 -12.80
CA GLY A 124 11.53 -4.09 -12.92
C GLY A 124 10.07 -4.17 -13.32
N LEU A 125 9.84 -4.78 -14.49
CA LEU A 125 8.58 -5.33 -15.01
C LEU A 125 7.46 -5.36 -13.98
N ARG A 126 6.28 -4.80 -14.36
CA ARG A 126 4.99 -4.94 -13.66
C ARG A 126 5.02 -6.22 -12.84
N PRO A 127 5.19 -6.16 -11.50
CA PRO A 127 5.17 -7.39 -10.72
C PRO A 127 3.84 -8.04 -11.09
N ARG A 128 3.88 -9.30 -11.53
CA ARG A 128 2.66 -10.12 -11.68
C ARG A 128 1.86 -9.78 -10.45
N ARG A 129 0.65 -9.20 -10.66
CA ARG A 129 -0.26 -8.82 -9.58
C ARG A 129 -0.11 -9.95 -8.57
N VAL A 130 0.47 -9.66 -7.40
CA VAL A 130 0.50 -10.66 -6.34
C VAL A 130 -0.93 -10.63 -5.84
N VAL A 131 -1.75 -11.31 -6.62
CA VAL A 131 -3.12 -11.68 -6.37
C VAL A 131 -2.96 -12.60 -5.17
N LEU A 132 -3.10 -12.04 -3.97
CA LEU A 132 -3.15 -12.84 -2.75
C LEU A 132 -4.45 -13.67 -2.68
N SER A 133 -5.13 -13.94 -3.81
CA SER A 133 -6.32 -14.80 -3.88
C SER A 133 -6.07 -16.19 -3.29
N GLY A 134 -4.87 -16.73 -3.48
CA GLY A 134 -4.47 -18.03 -2.92
C GLY A 134 -3.83 -17.96 -1.53
N LEU A 135 -3.58 -16.75 -1.00
CA LEU A 135 -2.84 -16.54 0.24
C LEU A 135 -3.72 -16.08 1.40
N ALA A 136 -5.00 -15.81 1.11
CA ALA A 136 -5.92 -15.21 2.05
C ALA A 136 -6.30 -16.10 3.26
N HIS A 137 -6.12 -17.41 3.14
CA HIS A 137 -6.38 -18.44 4.16
C HIS A 137 -5.11 -19.05 4.79
N MET A 138 -3.92 -18.57 4.40
CA MET A 138 -2.69 -19.20 4.86
C MET A 138 -2.29 -18.72 6.26
N PRO A 139 -1.91 -19.63 7.18
CA PRO A 139 -1.30 -19.24 8.45
C PRO A 139 0.00 -18.45 8.18
N ALA A 140 0.36 -17.52 9.08
CA ALA A 140 1.50 -16.60 8.96
C ALA A 140 2.79 -17.19 8.32
N PRO A 141 3.26 -18.41 8.67
CA PRO A 141 4.44 -19.00 8.03
C PRO A 141 4.28 -19.32 6.53
N CYS A 142 3.07 -19.63 6.07
CA CYS A 142 2.79 -19.93 4.66
C CYS A 142 2.68 -18.65 3.81
N PHE A 143 2.23 -17.54 4.40
CA PHE A 143 2.27 -16.22 3.78
C PHE A 143 3.71 -15.74 3.55
N ASP A 144 4.59 -15.91 4.55
CA ASP A 144 6.03 -15.65 4.45
C ASP A 144 6.67 -16.50 3.34
N GLN A 145 6.36 -17.79 3.26
CA GLN A 145 6.92 -18.67 2.23
C GLN A 145 6.44 -18.32 0.82
N ALA A 146 5.20 -17.86 0.65
CA ALA A 146 4.67 -17.49 -0.65
C ALA A 146 5.14 -16.10 -1.11
N LEU A 147 5.27 -15.12 -0.21
CA LEU A 147 5.99 -13.88 -0.50
C LEU A 147 7.42 -14.21 -0.93
N ARG A 148 8.16 -15.02 -0.17
CA ARG A 148 9.51 -15.46 -0.54
C ARG A 148 9.57 -16.20 -1.88
N ARG A 149 8.54 -16.97 -2.25
CA ARG A 149 8.45 -17.66 -3.56
C ARG A 149 8.11 -16.72 -4.71
N CYS A 150 7.17 -15.80 -4.53
CA CYS A 150 6.79 -14.80 -5.53
C CYS A 150 7.92 -13.79 -5.79
N TYR A 151 8.75 -13.52 -4.78
CA TYR A 151 9.82 -12.53 -4.83
C TYR A 151 11.23 -13.12 -4.75
N ARG A 152 11.38 -14.46 -4.87
CA ARG A 152 12.70 -15.09 -5.04
C ARG A 152 13.32 -14.47 -6.29
N ARG A 153 14.51 -13.88 -6.14
CA ARG A 153 15.36 -13.54 -7.29
C ARG A 153 15.36 -14.77 -8.22
N PRO A 154 15.10 -14.62 -9.53
CA PRO A 154 15.51 -15.68 -10.44
C PRO A 154 16.99 -15.96 -10.16
N PRO A 155 17.45 -17.22 -10.17
CA PRO A 155 18.87 -17.48 -10.10
C PRO A 155 19.53 -16.60 -11.15
N ILE A 156 20.56 -15.86 -10.75
CA ILE A 156 21.38 -15.10 -11.70
C ILE A 156 21.85 -16.15 -12.70
N CYS A 157 21.26 -16.17 -13.90
CA CYS A 157 21.78 -16.95 -15.00
C CYS A 157 23.16 -16.34 -15.28
N ARG A 158 24.20 -16.88 -14.64
CA ARG A 158 25.57 -16.66 -15.08
C ARG A 158 25.58 -17.21 -16.50
N ARG A 159 25.58 -16.30 -17.47
CA ARG A 159 25.86 -16.65 -18.87
C ARG A 159 27.14 -17.50 -18.86
N PRO A 160 27.18 -18.64 -19.56
CA PRO A 160 28.46 -19.28 -19.81
C PRO A 160 29.34 -18.27 -20.53
N VAL A 161 30.53 -18.05 -19.98
CA VAL A 161 31.61 -17.34 -20.66
C VAL A 161 31.97 -18.22 -21.85
N CYS A 162 31.73 -17.73 -23.06
CA CYS A 162 32.31 -18.30 -24.28
C CYS A 162 33.75 -17.81 -24.41
#